data_AF-A0A7C9IQN9-F1
#
_entry.id   AF-A0A7C9IQN9-F1
#
_cell.length_a   1.000
_cell.length_b   1.000
_cell.length_c   1.000
_cell.angle_alpha   90.00
_cell.angle_beta   90.00
_cell.angle_gamma   90.00
#
_symmetry.space_group_name_H-M   'P 1'
#
loop_
_entity.id
_entity.type
_entity.pdbx_description
1 polymer ?
#
loop_
_entity_poly.entity_id
_entity_poly.type
_entity_poly.pdbx_seq_one_letter_code
_entity_poly.pdbx_strand_id
1 'polypeptide(L)'
;MNELAVTALLCGLLGGGVTEQKQYFPSLGETRHIRTDCETPTHVIEVGLDNTSSARDSVHQAVFASMLTGKRPMVILIDTDGMEGRYEQEMRLVTRRLGVPYGTCRKNFVLRWAATSPFRGVGLDKTLDDLPQSASTRTHCELGAEFQAPSLGN
;
A
#
# COMPACT_ATOMS: atom_id res chain seq x y z
N MET A 1 18.00 -0.56 -4.05
CA MET A 1 17.11 -0.07 -2.99
C MET A 1 16.23 -1.24 -2.56
N ASN A 2 16.13 -1.50 -1.26
CA ASN A 2 15.37 -2.62 -0.67
C ASN A 2 13.86 -2.34 -0.67
N GLU A 3 13.02 -3.38 -0.60
CA GLU A 3 11.55 -3.34 -0.48
C GLU A 3 11.08 -2.37 0.60
N LEU A 4 11.67 -2.47 1.80
CA LEU A 4 11.39 -1.60 2.95
C LEU A 4 11.43 -0.10 2.62
N ALA A 5 12.39 0.32 1.80
CA ALA A 5 12.52 1.73 1.43
C ALA A 5 11.42 2.15 0.45
N VAL A 6 10.98 1.26 -0.46
CA VAL A 6 9.86 1.55 -1.36
C VAL A 6 8.54 1.57 -0.57
N THR A 7 8.37 0.67 0.38
CA THR A 7 7.21 0.62 1.30
C THR A 7 7.06 1.90 2.10
N ALA A 8 8.13 2.37 2.75
CA ALA A 8 8.09 3.61 3.52
C ALA A 8 7.76 4.83 2.64
N LEU A 9 8.28 4.86 1.41
CA LEU A 9 7.97 5.90 0.44
C LEU A 9 6.51 5.83 -0.05
N LEU A 10 5.98 4.63 -0.23
CA LEU A 10 4.59 4.42 -0.62
C LEU A 10 3.63 4.82 0.51
N CYS A 11 3.95 4.49 1.76
CA CYS A 11 3.17 4.92 2.92
C CYS A 11 3.14 6.45 3.05
N GLY A 12 4.28 7.12 2.78
CA GLY A 12 4.34 8.58 2.69
C GLY A 12 3.57 9.15 1.49
N LEU A 13 3.53 8.46 0.35
CA LEU A 13 2.70 8.83 -0.80
C LEU A 13 1.20 8.79 -0.45
N LEU A 14 0.78 7.90 0.44
CA LEU A 14 -0.60 7.73 0.88
C LEU A 14 -1.07 8.81 1.89
N GLY A 15 -0.22 9.77 2.24
CA GLY A 15 -0.65 11.04 2.86
C GLY A 15 -1.02 11.05 4.34
N GLY A 16 -1.18 9.90 4.98
CA GLY A 16 -1.53 9.86 6.42
C GLY A 16 -1.15 8.56 7.13
N GLY A 17 -0.37 7.71 6.47
CA GLY A 17 -0.02 6.39 6.97
C GLY A 17 1.14 6.40 7.97
N VAL A 18 1.08 5.49 8.94
CA VAL A 18 2.21 5.17 9.83
C VAL A 18 2.87 3.89 9.32
N THR A 19 4.17 3.96 9.07
CA THR A 19 4.95 2.82 8.58
C THR A 19 5.28 1.82 9.69
N GLU A 20 5.47 0.55 9.32
CA GLU A 20 6.19 -0.44 10.14
C GLU A 20 5.57 -0.65 11.54
N GLN A 21 4.24 -0.70 11.64
CA GLN A 21 3.52 -0.81 12.91
C GLN A 21 3.46 -2.25 13.40
N LYS A 22 3.71 -2.45 14.71
CA LYS A 22 3.62 -3.78 15.32
C LYS A 22 2.18 -4.05 15.76
N GLN A 23 1.61 -5.12 15.25
CA GLN A 23 0.30 -5.61 15.68
C GLN A 23 0.48 -6.87 16.50
N TYR A 24 0.11 -6.79 17.78
CA TYR A 24 0.30 -7.85 18.76
C TYR A 24 -0.95 -8.73 18.85
N PHE A 25 -0.75 -10.03 19.00
CA PHE A 25 -1.83 -11.00 19.16
C PHE A 25 -1.42 -12.17 20.06
N PRO A 26 -2.37 -12.78 20.78
CA PRO A 26 -2.09 -13.94 21.62
C PRO A 26 -1.87 -15.19 20.77
N SER A 27 -0.89 -16.02 21.16
CA SER A 27 -0.60 -17.32 20.54
C SER A 27 -0.13 -18.29 21.62
N LEU A 28 -0.95 -19.31 21.94
CA LEU A 28 -0.70 -20.40 22.91
C LEU A 28 0.39 -20.11 23.96
N GLY A 29 0.04 -19.34 24.99
CA GLY A 29 0.91 -19.05 26.13
C GLY A 29 1.88 -17.88 25.93
N GLU A 30 1.92 -17.27 24.75
CA GLU A 30 2.82 -16.17 24.43
C GLU A 30 2.11 -15.03 23.69
N THR A 31 2.70 -13.84 23.72
CA THR A 31 2.30 -12.73 22.85
C THR A 31 3.25 -12.69 21.65
N ARG A 32 2.68 -12.78 20.45
CA ARG A 32 3.41 -12.65 19.17
C ARG A 32 3.04 -11.34 18.51
N HIS A 33 3.77 -10.96 17.47
CA HIS A 33 3.43 -9.79 16.66
C HIS A 33 3.72 -10.02 15.19
N ILE A 34 2.93 -9.36 14.34
CA ILE A 34 3.30 -9.06 12.96
C ILE A 34 3.76 -7.61 12.88
N ARG A 35 4.38 -7.26 11.75
CA ARG A 35 4.62 -5.87 11.39
C ARG A 35 3.93 -5.58 10.08
N THR A 36 3.13 -4.52 10.08
CA THR A 36 2.44 -4.00 8.90
C THR A 36 3.31 -2.96 8.20
N ASP A 37 3.30 -2.99 6.88
CA ASP A 37 4.04 -2.05 6.05
C ASP A 37 3.55 -0.60 6.23
N CYS A 38 2.23 -0.40 6.15
CA CYS A 38 1.61 0.91 6.31
C CYS A 38 0.21 0.82 6.92
N GLU A 39 -0.11 1.71 7.84
CA GLU A 39 -1.44 1.83 8.41
C GLU A 39 -1.99 3.25 8.32
N THR A 40 -3.18 3.40 7.75
CA THR A 40 -3.96 4.64 7.80
C THR A 40 -5.03 4.52 8.91
N PRO A 41 -5.86 5.55 9.14
CA PRO A 41 -6.99 5.43 10.06
C PRO A 41 -7.99 4.32 9.64
N THR A 42 -8.11 4.06 8.35
CA THR A 42 -9.14 3.17 7.77
C THR A 42 -8.59 1.88 7.18
N HIS A 43 -7.30 1.82 6.84
CA HIS A 43 -6.70 0.70 6.12
C HIS A 43 -5.42 0.17 6.80
N VAL A 44 -5.20 -1.13 6.65
CA VAL A 44 -3.88 -1.77 6.76
C VAL A 44 -3.44 -2.17 5.36
N ILE A 45 -2.22 -1.79 5.00
CA ILE A 45 -1.73 -1.87 3.63
C ILE A 45 -0.42 -2.63 3.67
N GLU A 46 -0.35 -3.73 2.92
CA GLU A 46 0.88 -4.48 2.70
C GLU A 46 1.35 -4.30 1.26
N VAL A 47 2.66 -4.24 1.10
CA VAL A 47 3.33 -4.01 -0.18
C VAL A 47 4.01 -5.30 -0.62
N GLY A 48 3.86 -5.63 -1.91
CA GLY A 48 4.65 -6.70 -2.53
C GLY A 48 5.50 -6.14 -3.67
N LEU A 49 6.70 -6.70 -3.89
CA LEU A 49 7.45 -6.50 -5.13
C LEU A 49 7.08 -7.56 -6.17
N ASP A 50 6.86 -7.12 -7.41
CA ASP A 50 6.73 -8.02 -8.55
C ASP A 50 7.95 -8.96 -8.72
N ASN A 51 7.80 -9.98 -9.57
CA ASN A 51 8.85 -10.95 -9.86
C ASN A 51 9.37 -11.78 -8.66
N THR A 52 8.82 -11.61 -7.46
CA THR A 52 9.20 -12.37 -6.26
C THR A 52 8.03 -13.19 -5.72
N SER A 53 8.36 -14.39 -5.21
CA SER A 53 7.36 -15.27 -4.61
C SER A 53 6.72 -14.70 -3.35
N SER A 54 7.45 -13.85 -2.62
CA SER A 54 7.04 -13.21 -1.36
C SER A 54 5.94 -12.18 -1.55
N ALA A 55 5.73 -11.69 -2.78
CA ALA A 55 4.61 -10.80 -3.10
C ALA A 55 3.26 -11.38 -2.62
N ARG A 56 3.09 -12.71 -2.68
CA ARG A 56 1.88 -13.40 -2.20
C ARG A 56 1.65 -13.26 -0.69
N ASP A 57 2.73 -13.16 0.09
CA ASP A 57 2.64 -13.07 1.54
C ASP A 57 1.95 -11.78 1.96
N SER A 58 2.09 -10.70 1.17
CA SER A 58 1.42 -9.41 1.41
C SER A 58 -0.11 -9.55 1.46
N VAL A 59 -0.70 -10.46 0.67
CA VAL A 59 -2.16 -10.71 0.71
C VAL A 59 -2.56 -11.33 2.03
N HIS A 60 -1.83 -12.35 2.48
CA HIS A 60 -2.10 -13.01 3.75
C HIS A 60 -1.89 -12.04 4.92
N GLN A 61 -0.78 -11.29 4.90
CA GLN A 61 -0.44 -10.31 5.93
C GLN A 61 -1.50 -9.21 6.03
N ALA A 62 -1.97 -8.64 4.92
CA ALA A 62 -2.99 -7.60 4.92
C ALA A 62 -4.31 -8.09 5.52
N VAL A 63 -4.75 -9.29 5.09
CA VAL A 63 -5.97 -9.91 5.63
C VAL A 63 -5.82 -10.19 7.11
N PHE A 64 -4.72 -10.78 7.55
CA PHE A 64 -4.53 -11.07 8.97
C PHE A 64 -4.42 -9.80 9.82
N ALA A 65 -3.70 -8.78 9.34
CA ALA A 65 -3.61 -7.48 9.99
C ALA A 65 -4.98 -6.80 10.13
N SER A 66 -5.86 -6.97 9.13
CA SER A 66 -7.23 -6.41 9.20
C SER A 66 -8.05 -7.03 10.32
N MET A 67 -7.83 -8.32 10.61
CA MET A 67 -8.48 -9.02 11.72
C MET A 67 -8.00 -8.51 13.09
N LEU A 68 -6.73 -8.11 13.18
CA LEU A 68 -6.15 -7.58 14.43
C LEU A 68 -6.55 -6.13 14.69
N THR A 69 -6.66 -5.32 13.64
CA THR A 69 -6.85 -3.87 13.75
C THR A 69 -8.29 -3.42 13.56
N GLY A 70 -9.15 -4.25 12.95
CA GLY A 70 -10.50 -3.87 12.53
C GLY A 70 -10.54 -2.92 11.33
N LYS A 71 -9.39 -2.58 10.74
CA LYS A 71 -9.27 -1.75 9.54
C LYS A 71 -9.49 -2.57 8.27
N ARG A 72 -9.71 -1.91 7.15
CA ARG A 72 -9.86 -2.57 5.83
C ARG A 72 -8.49 -3.05 5.32
N PRO A 73 -8.35 -4.30 4.85
CA PRO A 73 -7.11 -4.75 4.23
C PRO A 73 -6.94 -4.10 2.85
N MET A 74 -5.71 -3.85 2.44
CA MET A 74 -5.36 -3.51 1.07
C MET A 74 -3.96 -4.04 0.74
N VAL A 75 -3.75 -4.36 -0.54
CA VAL A 75 -2.45 -4.74 -1.07
C VAL A 75 -2.05 -3.79 -2.19
N ILE A 76 -0.79 -3.32 -2.16
CA ILE A 76 -0.21 -2.57 -3.28
C ILE A 76 1.00 -3.34 -3.80
N LEU A 77 1.00 -3.63 -5.09
CA LEU A 77 2.13 -4.23 -5.74
C LEU A 77 3.03 -3.17 -6.41
N ILE A 78 4.32 -3.28 -6.20
CA ILE A 78 5.33 -2.50 -6.90
C ILE A 78 5.75 -3.21 -8.19
N ASP A 79 5.40 -2.58 -9.31
CA ASP A 79 5.80 -2.95 -10.66
C ASP A 79 7.20 -2.37 -10.97
N THR A 80 8.16 -3.25 -11.25
CA THR A 80 9.57 -2.92 -11.48
C THR A 80 9.99 -2.95 -12.94
N ASP A 81 9.25 -3.65 -13.81
CA ASP A 81 9.61 -3.84 -15.22
C ASP A 81 8.54 -3.38 -16.24
N GLY A 82 7.35 -3.01 -15.77
CA GLY A 82 6.26 -2.51 -16.58
C GLY A 82 5.35 -3.59 -17.18
N MET A 83 5.53 -4.86 -16.81
CA MET A 83 4.79 -6.00 -17.36
C MET A 83 3.98 -6.72 -16.27
N GLU A 84 2.81 -7.27 -16.63
CA GLU A 84 2.09 -8.17 -15.72
C GLU A 84 2.72 -9.56 -15.79
N GLY A 85 3.52 -9.90 -14.79
CA GLY A 85 4.05 -11.22 -14.56
C GLY A 85 3.09 -12.16 -13.86
N ARG A 86 3.60 -13.35 -13.55
CA ARG A 86 2.84 -14.43 -12.89
C ARG A 86 2.30 -13.99 -11.53
N TYR A 87 3.10 -13.33 -10.71
CA TYR A 87 2.73 -13.03 -9.32
C TYR A 87 1.68 -11.91 -9.26
N GLU A 88 1.78 -10.95 -10.16
CA GLU A 88 0.84 -9.87 -10.36
C GLU A 88 -0.54 -10.40 -10.74
N GLN A 89 -0.55 -11.34 -11.70
CA GLN A 89 -1.77 -12.03 -12.09
C GLN A 89 -2.37 -12.85 -10.94
N GLU A 90 -1.56 -13.66 -10.24
CA GLU A 90 -2.01 -14.45 -9.09
C GLU A 90 -2.62 -13.55 -8.01
N MET A 91 -1.92 -12.49 -7.61
CA MET A 91 -2.36 -11.56 -6.58
C MET A 91 -3.66 -10.87 -6.98
N ARG A 92 -3.76 -10.32 -8.21
CA ARG A 92 -4.96 -9.66 -8.71
C ARG A 92 -6.19 -10.58 -8.69
N LEU A 93 -6.02 -11.86 -9.02
CA LEU A 93 -7.12 -12.83 -8.99
C LEU A 93 -7.54 -13.18 -7.55
N VAL A 94 -6.57 -13.39 -6.66
CA VAL A 94 -6.83 -13.76 -5.26
C VAL A 94 -7.43 -12.61 -4.48
N THR A 95 -6.88 -11.40 -4.58
CA THR A 95 -7.40 -10.21 -3.91
C THR A 95 -8.83 -9.91 -4.34
N ARG A 96 -9.12 -9.99 -5.66
CA ARG A 96 -10.48 -9.87 -6.17
C ARG A 96 -11.44 -10.91 -5.58
N ARG A 97 -11.00 -12.17 -5.45
CA ARG A 97 -11.83 -13.24 -4.87
C ARG A 97 -12.11 -13.01 -3.38
N LEU A 98 -11.18 -12.39 -2.67
CA LEU A 98 -11.29 -12.05 -1.25
C LEU A 98 -11.99 -10.71 -0.99
N GLY A 99 -12.25 -9.90 -2.02
CA GLY A 99 -12.77 -8.55 -1.86
C GLY A 99 -11.76 -7.58 -1.24
N VAL A 100 -10.46 -7.88 -1.37
CA VAL A 100 -9.37 -7.04 -0.89
C VAL A 100 -8.99 -6.06 -2.01
N PRO A 101 -9.05 -4.73 -1.78
CA PRO A 101 -8.53 -3.75 -2.70
C PRO A 101 -7.07 -4.04 -3.09
N TYR A 102 -6.81 -3.98 -4.40
CA TYR A 102 -5.52 -4.25 -5.00
C TYR A 102 -5.12 -3.10 -5.90
N GLY A 103 -3.97 -2.51 -5.61
CA GLY A 103 -3.38 -1.46 -6.44
C GLY A 103 -2.03 -1.86 -6.99
N THR A 104 -1.60 -1.19 -8.06
CA THR A 104 -0.26 -1.35 -8.64
C THR A 104 0.42 0.01 -8.77
N CYS A 105 1.72 0.05 -8.50
CA CYS A 105 2.52 1.26 -8.55
C CYS A 105 3.86 0.99 -9.23
N ARG A 106 4.20 1.77 -10.26
CA ARG A 106 5.51 1.70 -10.89
C ARG A 106 6.58 2.19 -9.92
N LYS A 107 7.60 1.38 -9.69
CA LYS A 107 8.75 1.71 -8.82
C LYS A 107 9.35 3.07 -9.15
N ASN A 108 9.62 3.34 -10.43
CA ASN A 108 10.22 4.60 -10.87
C ASN A 108 9.34 5.82 -10.57
N PHE A 109 8.02 5.65 -10.55
CA PHE A 109 7.10 6.70 -10.16
C PHE A 109 7.18 6.96 -8.66
N VAL A 110 7.12 5.91 -7.82
CA VAL A 110 7.24 6.04 -6.35
C VAL A 110 8.55 6.73 -5.95
N LEU A 111 9.66 6.33 -6.57
CA LEU A 111 10.98 6.93 -6.32
C LEU A 111 11.04 8.40 -6.73
N ARG A 112 10.51 8.73 -7.93
CA ARG A 112 10.48 10.12 -8.39
C ARG A 112 9.57 10.98 -7.54
N TRP A 113 8.41 10.43 -7.14
CA TRP A 113 7.48 11.09 -6.25
C TRP A 113 8.19 11.44 -4.94
N ALA A 114 8.82 10.47 -4.28
CA ALA A 114 9.59 10.68 -3.07
C ALA A 114 10.68 11.77 -3.23
N ALA A 115 11.50 11.67 -4.28
CA ALA A 115 12.61 12.59 -4.53
C ALA A 115 12.15 14.05 -4.77
N THR A 116 10.94 14.24 -5.28
CA THR A 116 10.38 15.57 -5.59
C THR A 116 9.51 16.12 -4.46
N SER A 117 9.31 15.37 -3.36
CA SER A 117 8.49 15.79 -2.22
C SER A 117 8.89 17.15 -1.63
N PRO A 118 10.18 17.46 -1.40
CA PRO A 118 10.58 18.76 -0.83
C PRO A 118 10.25 19.98 -1.71
N PHE A 119 10.06 19.77 -3.02
CA PHE A 119 9.82 20.84 -3.99
C PHE A 119 8.33 21.08 -4.27
N ARG A 120 7.42 20.25 -3.71
CA ARG A 120 5.99 20.35 -4.01
C ARG A 120 5.25 21.45 -3.24
N GLY A 121 5.90 22.18 -2.32
CA GLY A 121 5.37 23.41 -1.71
C GLY A 121 4.11 23.26 -0.83
N VAL A 122 3.46 22.10 -0.84
CA VAL A 122 2.39 21.73 0.07
C VAL A 122 3.00 21.20 1.34
N GLY A 123 2.68 21.83 2.48
CA GLY A 123 2.82 21.13 3.75
C GLY A 123 1.95 19.88 3.63
N LEU A 124 2.56 18.70 3.63
CA LEU A 124 1.84 17.43 3.61
C LEU A 124 0.81 17.50 4.73
N ASP A 125 -0.46 17.66 4.38
CA ASP A 125 -1.50 17.66 5.38
C ASP A 125 -1.64 16.21 5.80
N LYS A 126 -0.99 15.87 6.92
CA LYS A 126 -1.00 14.51 7.49
C LYS A 126 -2.40 14.04 7.90
N THR A 127 -3.41 14.91 7.78
CA THR A 127 -4.82 14.60 8.00
C THR A 127 -5.59 14.30 6.71
N LEU A 128 -4.97 14.44 5.54
CA LEU A 128 -5.54 14.15 4.22
C LEU A 128 -4.73 13.07 3.48
N ASP A 129 -5.41 12.20 2.73
CA ASP A 129 -4.75 11.30 1.79
C ASP A 129 -4.17 12.14 0.64
N ASP A 130 -2.91 12.58 0.77
CA ASP A 130 -2.09 13.31 -0.20
C ASP A 130 -1.70 12.47 -1.44
N LEU A 131 -2.64 11.61 -1.87
CA LEU A 131 -2.56 10.90 -3.13
C LEU A 131 -2.69 11.89 -4.28
N PRO A 132 -1.72 11.91 -5.21
CA PRO A 132 -1.76 12.90 -6.26
C PRO A 132 -2.94 12.63 -7.21
N GLN A 133 -3.92 13.53 -7.20
CA GLN A 133 -5.13 13.38 -8.03
C GLN A 133 -4.90 13.65 -9.53
N SER A 134 -3.67 14.06 -9.89
CA SER A 134 -3.26 14.31 -11.26
C SER A 134 -3.39 13.05 -12.14
N ALA A 135 -3.76 13.23 -13.40
CA ALA A 135 -3.95 12.13 -14.36
C ALA A 135 -2.69 11.25 -14.53
N SER A 136 -1.50 11.83 -14.39
CA SER A 136 -0.22 11.11 -14.46
C SER A 136 -0.02 10.12 -13.31
N THR A 137 -0.54 10.42 -12.11
CA THR A 137 -0.50 9.49 -10.98
C THR A 137 -1.40 8.31 -11.21
N ARG A 138 -2.64 8.52 -11.66
CA ARG A 138 -3.56 7.42 -12.00
C ARG A 138 -2.99 6.48 -13.07
N THR A 139 -2.09 6.99 -13.91
CA THR A 139 -1.42 6.21 -14.97
C THR A 139 -0.24 5.37 -14.45
N HIS A 140 0.36 5.75 -13.32
CA HIS A 140 1.59 5.11 -12.80
C HIS A 140 1.44 4.48 -11.41
N CYS A 141 0.37 4.81 -10.71
CA CYS A 141 -0.09 4.24 -9.45
C CYS A 141 -1.61 4.12 -9.53
N GLU A 142 -2.09 2.94 -9.93
CA GLU A 142 -3.50 2.61 -9.96
C GLU A 142 -3.88 2.02 -8.60
N LEU A 143 -4.29 2.86 -7.65
CA LEU A 143 -4.69 2.44 -6.30
C LEU A 143 -6.16 1.99 -6.21
N GLY A 144 -6.85 1.89 -7.35
CA GLY A 144 -8.29 1.59 -7.40
C GLY A 144 -9.17 2.76 -6.95
N ALA A 145 -10.49 2.59 -7.06
CA ALA A 145 -11.47 3.62 -6.69
C ALA A 145 -11.50 3.90 -5.18
N GLU A 146 -11.09 2.94 -4.36
CA GLU A 146 -11.11 2.98 -2.89
C GLU A 146 -10.18 4.04 -2.28
N PHE A 147 -9.23 4.54 -3.07
CA PHE A 147 -8.27 5.57 -2.70
C PHE A 147 -8.52 6.92 -3.38
N GLN A 148 -9.61 7.04 -4.14
CA GLN A 148 -10.03 8.35 -4.62
C GLN A 148 -10.61 9.10 -3.42
N ALA A 149 -10.00 10.22 -3.05
CA ALA A 149 -10.61 11.12 -2.07
C ALA A 149 -12.05 11.38 -2.55
N PRO A 150 -13.06 11.38 -1.64
CA PRO A 150 -14.42 11.67 -2.03
C PRO A 150 -14.41 12.97 -2.84
N SER A 151 -15.03 12.94 -4.03
CA SER A 151 -15.24 14.17 -4.77
C SER A 151 -15.90 15.14 -3.80
N LEU A 152 -15.31 16.31 -3.59
CA LEU A 152 -15.98 17.41 -2.91
C LEU A 152 -17.22 17.73 -3.74
N GLY A 153 -18.31 17.04 -3.43
CA GLY A 153 -19.62 17.28 -4.03
C GLY A 153 -20.09 18.64 -3.55
N ASN A 154 -20.51 19.45 -4.52
CA ASN A 154 -21.30 20.65 -4.27
C ASN A 154 -22.65 20.28 -3.65
#